data_AF-A0AA38LLP8-F1
#
_entry.id   AF-A0AA38LLP8-F1
#
_cell.length_a   1.000
_cell.length_b   1.000
_cell.length_c   1.000
_cell.angle_alpha   90.00
_cell.angle_beta   90.00
_cell.angle_gamma   90.00
#
_symmetry.space_group_name_H-M   'P 1'
#
loop_
_entity.id
_entity.type
_entity.pdbx_description
1 polymer ?
#
loop_
_entity_poly.entity_id
_entity_poly.type
_entity_poly.pdbx_seq_one_letter_code
_entity_poly.pdbx_strand_id
1 'polypeptide(L)'
;ASIVPKYNRPLPKLRKTSDITGTGGEKILAPGTLNVSQLRQILLLHKGEAENQEKPMEAKDIAVKFQLDVLAVQKILQYVSLPNKSSGAEDKSN
;
A
#
# COMPACT_ATOMS: atom_id res chain seq x y z
N ALA A 1 65.11 0.13 -18.12
CA ALA A 1 63.88 0.76 -18.65
C ALA A 1 62.69 -0.08 -18.19
N SER A 2 61.72 0.49 -17.48
CA SER A 2 60.54 -0.23 -16.96
C SER A 2 59.32 0.14 -17.79
N ILE A 3 58.71 -0.84 -18.46
CA ILE A 3 57.52 -0.66 -19.29
C ILE A 3 56.31 -0.82 -18.36
N VAL A 4 55.70 0.30 -17.96
CA VAL A 4 54.42 0.29 -17.23
C VAL A 4 53.30 0.05 -18.25
N PRO A 5 52.53 -1.05 -18.17
CA PRO A 5 51.38 -1.22 -19.03
C PRO A 5 50.31 -0.20 -18.63
N LYS A 6 49.97 0.71 -19.54
CA LYS A 6 48.87 1.67 -19.36
C LYS A 6 47.56 0.89 -19.24
N TYR A 7 46.96 0.91 -18.05
CA TYR A 7 45.65 0.31 -17.79
C TYR A 7 44.57 1.08 -18.56
N ASN A 8 44.18 0.59 -19.73
CA ASN A 8 43.10 1.15 -20.54
C ASN A 8 41.77 0.40 -20.23
N ARG A 9 41.34 0.43 -18.96
CA ARG A 9 40.05 -0.17 -18.57
C ARG A 9 38.94 0.87 -18.72
N PRO A 10 37.85 0.58 -19.44
CA PRO A 10 36.73 1.50 -19.54
C PRO A 10 36.08 1.67 -18.16
N LEU A 11 35.72 2.90 -17.82
CA LEU A 11 35.07 3.21 -16.56
C LEU A 11 33.71 2.48 -16.43
N PRO A 12 33.32 2.04 -15.22
CA PRO A 12 32.01 1.46 -14.99
C PRO A 12 30.91 2.42 -15.44
N LYS A 13 29.98 1.95 -16.26
CA LYS A 13 28.85 2.78 -16.70
C LYS A 13 27.96 3.09 -15.50
N LEU A 14 27.69 4.38 -15.28
CA LEU A 14 26.70 4.83 -14.31
C LEU A 14 25.33 4.23 -14.70
N ARG A 15 24.69 3.55 -13.75
CA ARG A 15 23.32 3.06 -13.95
C ARG A 15 22.41 4.27 -14.19
N LYS A 16 21.61 4.21 -15.24
CA LYS A 16 20.49 5.13 -15.43
C LYS A 16 19.42 4.72 -14.41
N THR A 17 19.23 5.51 -13.36
CA THR A 17 18.01 5.44 -12.56
C THR A 17 16.90 5.89 -13.48
N SER A 18 16.06 4.97 -13.93
CA SER A 18 14.81 5.36 -14.57
C SER A 18 13.97 6.02 -13.49
N ASP A 19 13.58 7.28 -13.68
CA ASP A 19 12.72 8.06 -12.79
C ASP A 19 11.27 7.54 -12.73
N ILE A 20 11.05 6.22 -12.86
CA ILE A 20 9.79 5.54 -12.53
C ILE A 20 9.67 5.42 -11.00
N THR A 21 10.06 6.48 -10.29
CA THR A 21 9.70 6.68 -8.90
C THR A 21 9.11 8.07 -8.82
N GLY A 22 8.03 8.27 -9.58
CA GLY A 22 7.18 9.44 -9.44
C GLY A 22 6.70 9.52 -8.00
N THR A 23 6.95 10.67 -7.38
CA THR A 23 6.35 11.12 -6.14
C THR A 23 4.83 10.94 -6.23
N GLY A 24 4.30 9.90 -5.57
CA GLY A 24 2.91 9.48 -5.74
C GLY A 24 2.72 8.17 -6.51
N GLY A 25 3.67 7.24 -6.42
CA GLY A 25 3.60 5.91 -7.01
C GLY A 25 2.35 5.13 -6.57
N GLU A 26 1.25 5.31 -7.28
CA GLU A 26 0.29 4.25 -7.54
C GLU A 26 1.02 3.19 -8.35
N LYS A 27 1.81 2.37 -7.65
CA LYS A 27 2.27 1.08 -8.17
C LYS A 27 1.02 0.46 -8.78
N ILE A 28 1.03 0.15 -10.07
CA ILE A 28 -0.11 -0.54 -10.70
C ILE A 28 -0.28 -1.84 -9.90
N LEU A 29 -1.29 -1.85 -9.03
CA LEU A 29 -1.52 -2.95 -8.11
C LEU A 29 -2.06 -4.11 -8.94
N ALA A 30 -1.61 -5.31 -8.61
CA ALA A 30 -2.21 -6.51 -9.20
C ALA A 30 -3.73 -6.48 -8.97
N PRO A 31 -4.53 -6.92 -9.94
CA PRO A 31 -5.97 -7.01 -9.77
C PRO A 31 -6.27 -7.82 -8.49
N GLY A 32 -7.10 -7.26 -7.62
CA GLY A 32 -7.43 -7.85 -6.31
C GLY A 32 -6.58 -7.37 -5.12
N THR A 33 -5.64 -6.43 -5.30
CA THR A 33 -4.94 -5.76 -4.18
C THR A 33 -5.54 -4.40 -3.86
N LEU A 34 -5.94 -4.19 -2.61
CA LEU A 34 -6.40 -2.91 -2.08
C LEU A 34 -5.25 -2.06 -1.54
N ASN A 35 -5.19 -0.79 -1.94
CA ASN A 35 -4.27 0.20 -1.38
C ASN A 35 -4.74 0.70 -0.01
N VAL A 36 -3.82 1.17 0.84
CA VAL A 36 -4.13 1.83 2.12
C VAL A 36 -5.04 3.05 1.93
N SER A 37 -4.87 3.82 0.85
CA SER A 37 -5.77 4.93 0.51
C SER A 37 -7.20 4.44 0.24
N GLN A 38 -7.34 3.35 -0.51
CA GLN A 38 -8.64 2.72 -0.81
C GLN A 38 -9.30 2.16 0.46
N LEU A 39 -8.52 1.54 1.35
CA LEU A 39 -9.02 1.05 2.64
C LEU A 39 -9.53 2.19 3.53
N ARG A 40 -8.80 3.31 3.59
CA ARG A 40 -9.26 4.51 4.31
C ARG A 40 -10.55 5.05 3.71
N GLN A 41 -10.66 5.07 2.38
CA GLN A 41 -11.85 5.54 1.69
C GLN A 41 -13.06 4.62 1.92
N ILE A 42 -12.87 3.30 1.93
CA ILE A 42 -13.90 2.32 2.32
C ILE A 42 -14.41 2.61 3.74
N LEU A 43 -13.50 2.90 4.68
CA LEU A 43 -13.87 3.22 6.05
C LEU A 43 -14.66 4.52 6.15
N LEU A 44 -14.23 5.58 5.46
CA LEU A 44 -14.92 6.87 5.44
C LEU A 44 -16.33 6.76 4.85
N LEU A 45 -16.47 6.00 3.75
CA LEU A 45 -17.77 5.71 3.15
C LEU A 45 -18.68 4.93 4.11
N HIS A 46 -18.12 3.97 4.84
CA HIS A 46 -18.89 3.21 5.83
C HIS A 46 -19.32 4.07 7.03
N LYS A 47 -18.48 5.01 7.48
CA LYS A 47 -18.79 5.93 8.58
C LYS A 47 -19.73 7.08 8.18
N GLY A 48 -19.87 7.35 6.88
CA GLY A 48 -20.58 8.54 6.39
C GLY A 48 -19.77 9.84 6.54
N GLU A 49 -18.45 9.73 6.68
CA GLU A 49 -17.52 10.88 6.81
C GLU A 49 -16.91 11.28 5.45
N ALA A 50 -17.35 10.65 4.36
CA ALA A 50 -16.88 10.99 3.02
C ALA A 50 -17.49 12.32 2.57
N GLU A 51 -16.67 13.25 2.06
CA GLU A 51 -17.08 14.60 1.61
C GLU A 51 -18.29 14.63 0.64
N ASN A 52 -18.55 13.52 -0.05
CA ASN A 52 -19.59 13.42 -1.07
C ASN A 52 -20.84 12.62 -0.64
N GLN A 53 -20.97 12.21 0.62
CA GLN A 53 -22.09 11.39 1.08
C GLN A 53 -22.60 11.80 2.46
N GLU A 54 -23.88 12.16 2.55
CA GLU A 54 -24.58 12.46 3.81
C GLU A 54 -24.95 11.21 4.62
N LYS A 55 -24.86 10.01 4.02
CA LYS A 55 -25.34 8.76 4.63
C LYS A 55 -24.24 7.69 4.68
N PRO A 56 -24.13 6.93 5.79
CA PRO A 56 -23.32 5.71 5.87
C PRO A 56 -23.68 4.72 4.75
N MET A 57 -22.68 4.26 4.02
CA MET A 57 -22.86 3.25 2.97
C MET A 57 -22.82 1.83 3.55
N GLU A 58 -23.74 0.97 3.10
CA GLU A 58 -23.74 -0.45 3.50
C GLU A 58 -22.59 -1.20 2.81
N ALA A 59 -22.10 -2.28 3.42
CA ALA A 59 -20.99 -3.07 2.88
C ALA A 59 -21.25 -3.59 1.45
N LYS A 60 -22.52 -3.83 1.08
CA LYS A 60 -22.93 -4.24 -0.27
C LYS A 60 -22.70 -3.14 -1.30
N ASP A 61 -23.07 -1.91 -0.98
CA ASP A 61 -22.91 -0.76 -1.88
C ASP A 61 -21.43 -0.45 -2.10
N ILE A 62 -20.63 -0.56 -1.04
CA ILE A 62 -19.17 -0.43 -1.10
C ILE A 62 -18.58 -1.53 -1.99
N ALA A 63 -19.02 -2.78 -1.84
CA ALA A 63 -18.55 -3.90 -2.65
C ALA A 63 -18.78 -3.67 -4.15
N VAL A 64 -19.95 -3.15 -4.53
CA VAL A 64 -20.24 -2.79 -5.94
C VAL A 64 -19.31 -1.67 -6.42
N LYS A 65 -19.10 -0.64 -5.60
CA LYS A 65 -18.30 0.53 -5.98
C LYS A 65 -16.82 0.20 -6.20
N PHE A 66 -16.28 -0.75 -5.43
CA PHE A 66 -14.89 -1.18 -5.53
C PHE A 66 -14.71 -2.51 -6.29
N GLN A 67 -15.80 -3.09 -6.82
CA GLN A 67 -15.82 -4.40 -7.50
C GLN A 67 -15.19 -5.51 -6.64
N LEU A 68 -15.54 -5.53 -5.36
CA LEU A 68 -15.07 -6.49 -4.38
C LEU A 68 -16.17 -7.47 -4.00
N ASP A 69 -15.76 -8.59 -3.40
CA ASP A 69 -16.71 -9.47 -2.71
C ASP A 69 -17.19 -8.82 -1.40
N VAL A 70 -18.48 -8.99 -1.08
CA VAL A 70 -19.11 -8.44 0.12
C VAL A 70 -18.43 -8.99 1.38
N LEU A 71 -18.05 -10.27 1.37
CA LEU A 71 -17.32 -10.89 2.48
C LEU A 71 -15.95 -10.25 2.70
N ALA A 72 -15.27 -9.80 1.64
CA ALA A 72 -13.99 -9.13 1.76
C ALA A 72 -14.15 -7.75 2.43
N VAL A 73 -15.17 -6.99 2.02
CA VAL A 73 -15.49 -5.68 2.63
C VAL A 73 -15.84 -5.84 4.10
N GLN A 74 -16.66 -6.84 4.46
CA GLN A 74 -17.02 -7.11 5.85
C GLN A 74 -15.81 -7.49 6.70
N LYS A 75 -14.91 -8.33 6.18
CA LYS A 75 -13.63 -8.66 6.86
C LYS A 75 -12.80 -7.40 7.07
N ILE A 76 -12.65 -6.55 6.06
CA ILE A 76 -11.91 -5.29 6.17
C ILE A 76 -12.47 -4.42 7.30
N LEU A 77 -13.78 -4.20 7.32
CA LEU A 77 -14.44 -3.41 8.36
C LEU A 77 -14.25 -4.02 9.76
N GLN A 78 -14.29 -5.36 9.87
CA GLN A 78 -14.01 -6.07 11.12
C GLN A 78 -12.55 -5.86 11.57
N TYR A 79 -11.57 -5.99 10.67
CA TYR A 79 -10.16 -5.79 11.01
C TYR A 79 -9.81 -4.35 11.38
N VAL A 80 -10.49 -3.38 10.78
CA VAL A 80 -10.24 -1.95 11.07
C VAL A 80 -10.94 -1.50 12.36
N SER A 81 -12.05 -2.15 12.75
CA SER A 81 -12.77 -1.86 14.00
C SER A 81 -12.17 -2.52 15.24
N LEU A 82 -11.47 -3.64 15.06
CA LEU A 82 -10.68 -4.25 16.13
C LEU A 82 -9.42 -3.39 16.33
N PRO A 83 -9.12 -2.88 17.55
CA PRO A 83 -7.75 -2.53 17.86
C PRO A 83 -6.97 -3.81 17.62
N ASN A 84 -6.08 -3.76 16.64
CA ASN A 84 -5.09 -4.77 16.34
C ASN A 84 -4.74 -5.47 17.65
N LYS A 85 -5.12 -6.75 17.78
CA LYS A 85 -4.78 -7.57 18.92
C LYS A 85 -3.27 -7.61 18.93
N SER A 86 -2.67 -6.66 19.64
CA SER A 86 -1.24 -6.55 19.76
C SER A 86 -0.81 -7.88 20.33
N SER A 87 0.16 -8.50 19.68
CA SER A 87 0.99 -9.53 20.31
C SER A 87 1.76 -8.83 21.45
N GLY A 88 1.04 -8.55 22.54
CA GLY A 88 1.57 -8.10 23.82
C GLY A 88 1.86 -9.33 24.67
N ALA A 89 3.00 -9.94 24.41
CA ALA A 89 3.80 -10.76 25.32
C ALA A 89 5.14 -10.87 24.58
N GLU A 90 6.25 -10.35 25.05
CA GLU A 90 6.84 -10.60 26.36
C GLU A 90 7.66 -9.38 26.83
N ASP A 91 7.29 -8.83 27.99
CA ASP A 91 8.23 -8.12 28.86
C ASP A 91 9.32 -9.11 29.29
N LYS A 92 10.55 -8.93 28.79
CA LYS A 92 11.73 -9.54 29.41
C LYS A 92 12.51 -8.45 30.15
N SER A 93 12.12 -8.23 31.40
CA SER A 93 13.06 -7.77 32.43
C SER A 93 13.75 -9.00 33.02
N ASN A 94 15.06 -9.12 32.77
CA ASN A 94 16.04 -9.71 33.68
C ASN A 94 17.44 -9.28 33.26
#